data_AF-A0A830DE23-F1
#
_entry.id   AF-A0A830DE23-F1
#
_cell.length_a   1.000
_cell.length_b   1.000
_cell.length_c   1.000
_cell.angle_alpha   90.00
_cell.angle_beta   90.00
_cell.angle_gamma   90.00
#
_symmetry.space_group_name_H-M   'P 1'
#
loop_
_entity.id
_entity.type
_entity.pdbx_description
1 polymer ?
#
loop_
_entity_poly.entity_id
_entity_poly.type
_entity_poly.pdbx_seq_one_letter_code
_entity_poly.pdbx_strand_id
1 'polypeptide(L)'
;TLTKRFREVQSVLDLNRRLIQQANDNHRSKIPRNPATNVELIREINANIFEVVGLYSDLSESFSGIVQQRRSLPGNAAKGVESLRSRLSSNF
;
A
#
# COMPACT_ATOMS: atom_id res chain seq x y z
N THR A 1 2.87 7.15 -8.16
CA THR A 1 3.82 6.49 -7.24
C THR A 1 3.11 5.80 -6.10
N LEU A 2 2.38 6.48 -5.19
CA LEU A 2 1.64 5.81 -4.09
C LEU A 2 0.19 5.40 -4.48
N THR A 3 -0.53 6.28 -5.17
CA THR A 3 -1.91 6.04 -5.63
C THR A 3 -2.05 4.81 -6.52
N LYS A 4 -1.04 4.52 -7.35
CA LYS A 4 -1.01 3.33 -8.20
C LYS A 4 -0.97 2.05 -7.36
N ARG A 5 -0.10 2.01 -6.34
CA ARG A 5 0.02 0.88 -5.42
C ARG A 5 -1.27 0.63 -4.63
N PHE A 6 -1.94 1.69 -4.18
CA PHE A 6 -3.25 1.55 -3.55
C PHE A 6 -4.29 0.93 -4.49
N ARG A 7 -4.33 1.35 -5.76
CA ARG A 7 -5.24 0.75 -6.76
C ARG A 7 -4.93 -0.71 -7.03
N GLU A 8 -3.65 -1.08 -7.08
CA GLU A 8 -3.20 -2.47 -7.22
C GLU A 8 -3.71 -3.31 -6.03
N VAL A 9 -3.48 -2.87 -4.79
CA VAL A 9 -4.01 -3.55 -3.59
C VAL A 9 -5.54 -3.69 -3.65
N GLN A 10 -6.25 -2.61 -3.99
CA GLN A 10 -7.71 -2.62 -4.10
C GLN A 10 -8.20 -3.65 -5.11
N SER A 11 -7.53 -3.75 -6.27
CA SER A 11 -7.91 -4.70 -7.32
C SER A 11 -7.80 -6.16 -6.87
N VAL A 12 -6.77 -6.50 -6.09
CA VAL A 12 -6.57 -7.86 -5.55
C VAL A 12 -7.60 -8.17 -4.45
N LEU A 13 -7.94 -7.19 -3.61
CA LEU A 13 -8.98 -7.36 -2.59
C LEU A 13 -10.39 -7.51 -3.21
N ASP A 14 -10.67 -6.77 -4.29
CA ASP A 14 -11.91 -6.90 -5.05
C ASP A 14 -12.03 -8.28 -5.70
N LEU A 15 -10.91 -8.85 -6.17
CA LEU A 15 -10.87 -10.23 -6.65
C LEU A 15 -11.17 -11.22 -5.52
N ASN A 16 -10.54 -11.08 -4.35
CA ASN A 16 -10.84 -11.90 -3.18
C ASN A 16 -12.32 -11.86 -2.80
N ARG A 17 -12.95 -10.68 -2.85
CA ARG A 17 -14.39 -10.56 -2.60
C ARG A 17 -15.22 -11.41 -3.56
N ARG A 18 -14.89 -11.43 -4.86
CA ARG A 18 -15.60 -12.24 -5.85
C ARG A 18 -15.38 -13.74 -5.63
N LEU A 19 -14.15 -14.15 -5.36
CA LEU A 19 -13.80 -15.56 -5.12
C LEU A 19 -14.51 -16.11 -3.86
N ILE A 20 -14.57 -15.31 -2.79
CA ILE A 20 -15.30 -15.66 -1.56
C ILE A 20 -16.79 -15.83 -1.87
N GLN A 21 -17.37 -14.92 -2.67
CA GLN A 21 -18.77 -15.01 -3.06
C GLN A 21 -19.02 -16.31 -3.85
N GLN A 22 -18.15 -16.64 -4.80
CA GLN A 22 -18.25 -17.88 -5.57
C GLN A 22 -18.11 -19.12 -4.67
N ALA A 23 -17.18 -19.12 -3.71
CA ALA A 23 -17.03 -20.22 -2.76
C ALA A 23 -18.28 -20.41 -1.89
N ASN A 24 -18.92 -19.31 -1.49
CA ASN A 24 -20.18 -19.32 -0.74
C ASN A 24 -21.35 -19.85 -1.58
N ASP A 25 -21.47 -19.41 -2.84
CA ASP A 25 -22.52 -19.85 -3.75
C ASP A 25 -22.38 -21.34 -4.07
N ASN A 26 -21.14 -21.81 -4.28
CA ASN A 26 -20.82 -23.24 -4.43
C ASN A 26 -21.30 -24.03 -3.21
N HIS A 27 -21.03 -23.57 -1.99
CA HIS A 27 -21.46 -24.24 -0.76
C HIS A 27 -22.99 -24.30 -0.62
N ARG A 28 -23.69 -23.21 -0.95
CA ARG A 28 -25.16 -23.12 -0.86
C ARG A 28 -25.90 -23.92 -1.91
N SER A 29 -25.34 -24.03 -3.12
CA SER A 29 -25.95 -24.73 -4.25
C SER A 29 -26.10 -26.24 -4.01
N LYS A 30 -25.41 -26.80 -3.00
CA LYS A 30 -25.31 -28.25 -2.73
C LYS A 30 -24.90 -29.06 -3.96
N ILE A 31 -24.28 -28.43 -4.95
CA ILE A 31 -23.80 -29.10 -6.16
C ILE A 31 -22.70 -30.06 -5.72
N PRO A 32 -22.86 -31.39 -5.86
CA PRO A 32 -21.87 -32.37 -5.42
C PRO A 32 -20.58 -32.33 -6.26
N ARG A 33 -20.54 -31.48 -7.29
CA ARG A 33 -19.42 -31.34 -8.22
C ARG A 33 -18.29 -30.52 -7.57
N ASN A 34 -17.54 -31.27 -6.77
CA ASN A 34 -16.15 -31.11 -6.43
C ASN A 34 -15.83 -30.07 -5.34
N PRO A 35 -15.76 -30.47 -4.07
CA PRO A 35 -15.09 -29.70 -3.01
C PRO A 35 -13.68 -29.23 -3.38
N ALA A 36 -12.99 -29.86 -4.35
CA ALA A 36 -11.74 -29.33 -4.89
C ALA A 36 -11.91 -27.92 -5.50
N THR A 37 -13.09 -27.54 -5.99
CA THR A 37 -13.35 -26.19 -6.51
C THR A 37 -13.29 -25.14 -5.40
N ASN A 38 -13.84 -25.41 -4.20
CA ASN A 38 -13.73 -24.48 -3.08
C ASN A 38 -12.31 -24.47 -2.49
N VAL A 39 -11.61 -25.60 -2.51
CA VAL A 39 -10.20 -25.65 -2.11
C VAL A 39 -9.34 -24.81 -3.06
N GLU A 40 -9.54 -24.89 -4.38
CA GLU A 40 -8.83 -24.05 -5.35
C GLU A 40 -9.17 -22.57 -5.17
N LEU A 41 -10.44 -22.20 -4.98
CA LEU A 41 -10.83 -20.81 -4.70
C LEU A 41 -10.17 -20.28 -3.41
N ILE A 42 -10.09 -21.09 -2.36
CA ILE A 42 -9.40 -20.71 -1.11
C ILE A 42 -7.90 -20.59 -1.31
N ARG A 43 -7.28 -21.48 -2.11
CA ARG A 43 -5.86 -21.37 -2.47
C ARG A 43 -5.57 -20.08 -3.21
N GLU A 44 -6.44 -19.70 -4.15
CA GLU A 44 -6.34 -18.44 -4.90
C GLU A 44 -6.50 -17.23 -3.97
N ILE A 45 -7.48 -17.26 -3.05
CA ILE A 45 -7.64 -16.21 -2.03
C ILE A 45 -6.36 -16.06 -1.18
N ASN A 46 -5.76 -17.18 -0.76
CA ASN A 46 -4.54 -17.16 0.03
C ASN A 46 -3.35 -16.59 -0.76
N ALA A 47 -3.20 -16.97 -2.04
CA ALA A 47 -2.16 -16.42 -2.91
C ALA A 47 -2.31 -14.90 -3.08
N ASN A 48 -3.55 -14.42 -3.29
CA ASN A 48 -3.87 -13.00 -3.38
C ASN A 48 -3.55 -12.26 -2.06
N ILE A 49 -3.75 -12.89 -0.89
CA ILE A 49 -3.34 -12.29 0.40
C ILE A 49 -1.82 -12.16 0.50
N PHE A 50 -1.05 -13.17 0.06
CA PHE A 50 0.40 -13.05 -0.03
C PHE A 50 0.84 -11.89 -0.93
N GLU A 51 0.18 -11.71 -2.07
CA GLU A 51 0.42 -10.57 -2.96
C GLU A 51 0.11 -9.23 -2.27
N VAL A 52 -1.04 -9.13 -1.59
CA VAL A 52 -1.42 -7.92 -0.83
C VAL A 52 -0.38 -7.58 0.23
N VAL A 53 0.15 -8.56 0.96
CA VAL A 53 1.22 -8.34 1.96
C VAL A 53 2.48 -7.77 1.31
N GLY A 54 2.87 -8.29 0.14
CA GLY A 54 4.00 -7.75 -0.63
C GLY A 54 3.76 -6.30 -1.07
N LEU A 55 2.60 -6.03 -1.67
CA LEU A 55 2.21 -4.68 -2.10
C LEU A 55 2.17 -3.68 -0.94
N TYR A 56 1.72 -4.10 0.24
CA TYR A 56 1.73 -3.26 1.46
C TYR A 56 3.14 -3.01 1.98
N SER A 57 4.05 -3.98 1.85
CA SER A 57 5.45 -3.80 2.23
C SER A 57 6.11 -2.73 1.37
N ASP A 58 5.97 -2.84 0.04
CA ASP A 58 6.47 -1.84 -0.93
C ASP A 58 5.87 -0.45 -0.67
N LEU A 59 4.57 -0.41 -0.35
CA LEU A 59 3.85 0.82 -0.04
C LEU A 59 4.40 1.48 1.22
N SER A 60 4.62 0.69 2.27
CA SER A 60 5.15 1.15 3.56
C SER A 60 6.56 1.71 3.41
N GLU A 61 7.41 1.01 2.65
CA GLU A 61 8.78 1.45 2.36
C GLU A 61 8.77 2.76 1.56
N SER A 62 7.98 2.81 0.48
CA SER A 62 7.82 4.01 -0.35
C SER A 62 7.34 5.21 0.47
N PHE A 63 6.33 5.00 1.33
CA PHE A 63 5.78 6.05 2.19
C PHE A 63 6.83 6.52 3.21
N SER A 64 7.51 5.59 3.88
CA SER A 64 8.55 5.91 4.85
C SER A 64 9.70 6.70 4.21
N GLY A 65 10.12 6.31 3.01
CA GLY A 65 11.13 7.03 2.23
C GLY A 65 10.72 8.47 1.92
N ILE A 66 9.46 8.70 1.49
CA ILE A 66 8.93 10.04 1.24
C ILE A 66 8.92 10.88 2.52
N VAL A 67 8.48 10.31 3.65
CA VAL A 67 8.44 11.02 4.93
C VAL A 67 9.85 11.37 5.42
N GLN A 68 10.79 10.43 5.32
CA GLN A 68 12.18 10.64 5.70
C GLN A 68 12.82 11.71 4.83
N GLN A 69 12.63 11.66 3.51
CA GLN A 69 13.12 12.66 2.57
C GLN A 69 12.60 14.05 2.95
N ARG A 70 11.30 14.19 3.25
CA ARG A 70 10.72 15.47 3.69
C ARG A 70 11.30 15.99 5.01
N ARG A 71 11.62 15.11 5.95
CA ARG A 71 12.28 15.49 7.22
C ARG A 71 13.74 15.90 7.02
N SER A 72 14.41 15.30 6.05
CA SER A 72 15.81 15.61 5.72
C SER A 72 15.97 16.84 4.83
N LEU A 73 14.90 17.33 4.19
CA LEU A 73 14.92 18.62 3.51
C LEU A 73 15.07 19.73 4.58
N PRO A 74 16.10 20.57 4.52
CA PRO A 74 16.28 21.68 5.46
C PRO A 74 15.20 22.75 5.19
N GLY A 75 14.03 22.57 5.80
CA GLY A 75 12.91 23.49 5.67
C GLY A 75 13.13 24.75 6.51
N ASN A 76 13.42 25.87 5.84
CA ASN A 76 13.35 27.27 6.32
C ASN A 76 14.24 27.72 7.50
N ALA A 77 14.79 26.84 8.34
CA ALA A 77 15.64 27.26 9.46
C ALA A 77 16.99 27.85 8.99
N ALA A 78 17.62 27.24 7.98
CA ALA A 78 18.89 27.73 7.43
C ALA A 78 18.73 29.09 6.74
N LYS A 79 17.64 29.29 5.98
CA LYS A 79 17.37 30.56 5.27
C LYS A 79 17.12 31.74 6.23
N GLY A 80 16.50 31.49 7.38
CA GLY A 80 16.30 32.51 8.43
C GLY A 80 17.60 32.87 9.13
N VAL A 81 18.43 31.88 9.47
CA VAL A 81 19.73 32.10 10.14
C VAL A 81 20.73 32.80 9.22
N GLU A 82 20.71 32.48 7.93
CA GLU A 82 21.61 33.09 6.94
C GLU A 82 21.18 34.51 6.58
N SER A 83 19.86 34.78 6.52
CA SER A 83 19.32 36.14 6.41
C SER A 83 19.59 36.99 7.66
N LEU A 84 19.55 36.41 8.86
CA LEU A 84 19.93 37.10 10.09
C LEU A 84 21.44 37.37 10.16
N ARG A 85 22.28 36.42 9.73
CA ARG A 85 23.74 36.62 9.64
C ARG A 85 24.10 37.71 8.63
N SER A 86 23.46 37.76 7.47
CA SER A 86 23.74 38.81 6.48
C SER A 86 23.31 40.20 6.96
N ARG A 87 22.19 40.30 7.68
CA ARG A 87 21.72 41.58 8.28
C ARG A 87 22.62 42.07 9.42
N LEU A 88 23.18 41.17 10.22
CA LEU A 88 24.11 41.55 11.29
C LEU A 88 25.49 41.96 10.76
N SER A 89 25.95 41.34 9.68
CA SER A 89 27.24 41.67 9.05
C SER A 89 27.21 42.96 8.21
N SER A 90 26.03 43.46 7.84
CA SER A 90 25.86 44.72 7.10
C SER A 90 25.80 45.95 8.03
N ASN A 91 25.70 45.76 9.34
CA ASN A 91 25.57 46.83 10.34
C ASN A 91 26.90 47.17 11.07
N PHE A 92 28.01 46.56 10.63
CA PHE A 92 29.38 46.86 11.04
C PHE A 92 30.21 47.13 9.80
#